data_AF-A0A377TR63-F1
#
_entry.id   AF-A0A377TR63-F1
#
_cell.length_a   1.000
_cell.length_b   1.000
_cell.length_c   1.000
_cell.angle_alpha   90.00
_cell.angle_beta   90.00
_cell.angle_gamma   90.00
#
_symmetry.space_group_name_H-M   'P 1'
#
loop_
_entity.id
_entity.type
_entity.pdbx_description
1 polymer ?
#
loop_
_entity_poly.entity_id
_entity_poly.type
_entity_poly.pdbx_seq_one_letter_code
_entity_poly.pdbx_strand_id
1 'polypeptide(L)'
;MSWADGTMELPDDETYGGLIKKCVHLVSGHEQRLCFPLDSVRRANGKYPPCATEVVYPGMHSDIGGGYPPGDQGKGNAEHDGHLLSQIVLHDMYSAAFNCGAPLKVPKQALPEKFKSQSWRVIPLDLDSQFFVSEVLSARFNAWRELTLGQTTPKTFDPEAASHYEPPAAGGSLETVIAEQMAWITAWRIDRYARGSMLKMPFYQRAKNTEALPAARKAAEVIRDKEQEKVLSARQNQIANQPPDRMDELVLQPGVKDFDPKMDQTQLFDAAKEFGKDYHDGYRIPDNLAQLVLDTVLQPVIFVLNTDDEAQEYRRMKRDGEARVAVLFPDAGEASNAEQPAGLVRALFDDQVHDSRAWFMYAALGTREMWTGYFRYRMIYFSERCSKPLSPLVLAGDLVGFATVTAGVVLSFRQKRLTGKLAGLAATGAVRSLEVAVLDKITGEALPELPGGAQLRAFTHEPGTVVAQQKARKADEQLARGQAALPASWLEDVLTTTV
;
A
#
# COMPACT_ATOMS: atom_id res chain seq x y z
N MET A 1 -3.63 -5.09 11.01
CA MET A 1 -2.96 -5.31 12.32
C MET A 1 -4.05 -5.33 13.39
N SER A 2 -3.91 -6.06 14.51
CA SER A 2 -5.01 -6.22 15.47
C SER A 2 -5.51 -4.92 16.11
N TRP A 3 -4.60 -3.95 16.34
CA TRP A 3 -4.93 -2.64 16.89
C TRP A 3 -5.75 -1.77 15.93
N ALA A 4 -5.72 -2.07 14.62
CA ALA A 4 -6.43 -1.30 13.60
C ALA A 4 -7.90 -1.71 13.46
N ASP A 5 -8.25 -2.92 13.91
CA ASP A 5 -9.60 -3.44 13.78
C ASP A 5 -10.56 -2.61 14.66
N GLY A 6 -11.52 -1.94 14.03
CA GLY A 6 -12.49 -1.08 14.71
C GLY A 6 -11.96 0.29 15.16
N THR A 7 -10.77 0.68 14.70
CA THR A 7 -10.13 1.96 15.10
C THR A 7 -9.72 2.84 13.92
N MET A 8 -9.92 2.40 12.68
CA MET A 8 -9.60 3.20 11.48
C MET A 8 -10.66 4.26 11.19
N GLU A 9 -11.93 4.00 11.50
CA GLU A 9 -12.98 5.00 11.33
C GLU A 9 -12.73 6.17 12.30
N LEU A 10 -12.75 7.40 11.77
CA LEU A 10 -12.63 8.60 12.60
C LEU A 10 -13.79 8.68 13.62
N PRO A 11 -13.57 9.24 14.81
CA PRO A 11 -14.59 9.46 15.82
C PRO A 11 -15.92 9.94 15.24
N ASP A 12 -17.00 9.34 15.73
CA ASP A 12 -18.36 9.66 15.32
C ASP A 12 -18.70 11.14 15.59
N ASP A 13 -19.37 11.78 14.63
CA ASP A 13 -19.68 13.21 14.69
C ASP A 13 -20.86 13.51 15.62
N GLU A 14 -21.78 12.56 15.84
CA GLU A 14 -22.91 12.73 16.77
C GLU A 14 -22.45 12.67 18.23
N THR A 15 -21.54 11.74 18.53
CA THR A 15 -21.03 11.47 19.88
C THR A 15 -19.86 12.37 20.24
N TYR A 16 -18.92 12.54 19.31
CA TYR A 16 -17.65 13.25 19.52
C TYR A 16 -17.52 14.48 18.62
N GLY A 17 -18.65 15.06 18.22
CA GLY A 17 -18.71 16.24 17.36
C GLY A 17 -17.74 17.35 17.78
N GLY A 18 -16.88 17.74 16.86
CA GLY A 18 -15.87 18.77 17.09
C GLY A 18 -14.62 18.33 17.83
N LEU A 19 -14.44 17.04 18.14
CA LEU A 19 -13.17 16.51 18.66
C LEU A 19 -12.05 16.68 17.62
N ILE A 20 -12.30 16.26 16.38
CA ILE A 20 -11.40 16.46 15.24
C ILE A 20 -11.82 17.72 14.49
N LYS A 21 -10.90 18.68 14.35
CA LYS A 21 -11.16 19.95 13.66
C LYS A 21 -10.94 19.86 12.16
N LYS A 22 -9.92 19.11 11.73
CA LYS A 22 -9.59 18.88 10.33
C LYS A 22 -8.86 17.54 10.19
N CYS A 23 -9.23 16.77 9.19
CA CYS A 23 -8.49 15.61 8.71
C CYS A 23 -8.25 15.79 7.20
N VAL A 24 -7.01 15.60 6.76
CA VAL A 24 -6.64 15.56 5.34
C VAL A 24 -5.99 14.22 5.08
N HIS A 25 -6.55 13.45 4.15
CA HIS A 25 -6.06 12.14 3.77
C HIS A 25 -5.67 12.14 2.30
N LEU A 26 -4.36 12.09 2.02
CA LEU A 26 -3.82 12.12 0.66
C LEU A 26 -3.51 10.68 0.25
N VAL A 27 -4.13 10.21 -0.83
CA VAL A 27 -4.12 8.78 -1.20
C VAL A 27 -3.53 8.55 -2.59
N SER A 28 -2.83 7.43 -2.74
CA SER A 28 -2.23 7.01 -4.00
C SER A 28 -3.29 6.48 -4.98
N GLY A 29 -3.25 7.00 -6.22
CA GLY A 29 -4.08 6.56 -7.33
C GLY A 29 -3.53 5.36 -8.12
N HIS A 30 -2.26 4.97 -7.93
CA HIS A 30 -1.61 3.92 -8.74
C HIS A 30 -1.10 2.70 -7.97
N GLU A 31 -1.09 2.74 -6.63
CA GLU A 31 -0.72 1.61 -5.77
C GLU A 31 -1.69 0.43 -5.96
N GLN A 32 -1.17 -0.80 -5.95
CA GLN A 32 -1.95 -1.99 -6.28
C GLN A 32 -1.49 -3.28 -5.58
N ARG A 33 -0.44 -3.21 -4.75
CA ARG A 33 0.02 -4.36 -3.95
C ARG A 33 -1.05 -4.77 -2.94
N LEU A 34 -1.26 -6.07 -2.78
CA LEU A 34 -2.24 -6.58 -1.81
C LEU A 34 -1.78 -6.37 -0.37
N CYS A 35 -0.47 -6.32 -0.13
CA CYS A 35 0.12 -5.96 1.15
C CYS A 35 -0.09 -4.49 1.55
N PHE A 36 -0.56 -3.64 0.63
CA PHE A 36 -0.81 -2.21 0.87
C PHE A 36 -2.25 -1.84 0.50
N PRO A 37 -3.28 -2.41 1.16
CA PRO A 37 -4.64 -1.91 1.00
C PRO A 37 -4.72 -0.44 1.41
N LEU A 38 -5.80 0.23 1.01
CA LEU A 38 -6.13 1.59 1.44
C LEU A 38 -7.20 1.52 2.53
N ASP A 39 -7.01 2.20 3.65
CA ASP A 39 -8.08 2.51 4.60
C ASP A 39 -8.56 3.93 4.31
N SER A 40 -9.72 4.06 3.66
CA SER A 40 -10.34 5.35 3.37
C SER A 40 -10.96 5.94 4.63
N VAL A 41 -10.95 7.27 4.75
CA VAL A 41 -11.67 7.99 5.81
C VAL A 41 -13.19 8.04 5.57
N ARG A 42 -13.68 7.46 4.46
CA ARG A 42 -15.11 7.27 4.19
C ARG A 42 -15.70 6.27 5.18
N ARG A 43 -16.85 6.59 5.77
CA ARG A 43 -17.58 5.69 6.67
C ARG A 43 -18.34 4.61 5.88
N ALA A 44 -18.78 3.56 6.56
CA ALA A 44 -19.52 2.46 5.93
C ALA A 44 -20.85 2.89 5.28
N ASN A 45 -21.46 3.98 5.76
CA ASN A 45 -22.66 4.58 5.16
C ASN A 45 -22.38 5.32 3.84
N GLY A 46 -21.14 5.32 3.36
CA GLY A 46 -20.71 5.94 2.10
C GLY A 46 -20.41 7.43 2.20
N LYS A 47 -20.55 8.06 3.36
CA LYS A 47 -20.27 9.48 3.57
C LYS A 47 -18.88 9.71 4.15
N TYR A 48 -18.31 10.86 3.82
CA TYR A 48 -17.10 11.37 4.47
C TYR A 48 -17.50 12.15 5.73
N PRO A 49 -16.73 12.04 6.84
CA PRO A 49 -16.88 12.92 8.00
C PRO A 49 -16.74 14.39 7.57
N PRO A 50 -17.54 15.33 8.10
CA PRO A 50 -17.47 16.74 7.71
C PRO A 50 -16.10 17.40 7.94
N CYS A 51 -15.34 16.90 8.92
CA CYS A 51 -13.99 17.38 9.21
C CYS A 51 -12.94 16.84 8.23
N ALA A 52 -13.26 15.84 7.42
CA ALA A 52 -12.31 15.09 6.61
C ALA A 52 -12.35 15.47 5.13
N THR A 53 -11.19 15.51 4.50
CA THR A 53 -11.02 15.67 3.05
C THR A 53 -10.06 14.60 2.56
N GLU A 54 -10.51 13.78 1.62
CA GLU A 54 -9.69 12.72 1.01
C GLU A 54 -9.38 13.07 -0.45
N VAL A 55 -8.11 13.07 -0.82
CA VAL A 55 -7.63 13.56 -2.12
C VAL A 55 -6.76 12.53 -2.81
N VAL A 56 -7.07 12.20 -4.05
CA VAL A 56 -6.30 11.24 -4.85
C VAL A 56 -5.16 11.95 -5.58
N TYR A 57 -3.95 11.43 -5.43
CA TYR A 57 -2.73 11.90 -6.08
C TYR A 57 -2.13 10.83 -7.01
N PRO A 58 -1.38 11.22 -8.05
CA PRO A 58 -0.65 10.27 -8.87
C PRO A 58 0.52 9.69 -8.09
N GLY A 59 0.82 8.42 -8.36
CA GLY A 59 1.99 7.73 -7.83
C GLY A 59 1.60 6.50 -7.01
N MET A 60 2.61 5.73 -6.61
CA MET A 60 2.49 4.58 -5.70
C MET A 60 2.48 5.04 -4.24
N HIS A 61 2.58 4.10 -3.29
CA HIS A 61 2.54 4.39 -1.85
C HIS A 61 3.51 5.50 -1.39
N SER A 62 4.81 5.34 -1.65
CA SER A 62 5.84 6.31 -1.20
C SER A 62 6.02 7.50 -2.15
N ASP A 63 5.40 7.48 -3.34
CA ASP A 63 5.25 8.70 -4.15
C ASP A 63 4.30 9.71 -3.48
N ILE A 64 3.45 9.24 -2.54
CA ILE A 64 2.57 10.09 -1.73
C ILE A 64 3.21 10.39 -0.38
N GLY A 65 3.54 9.35 0.39
CA GLY A 65 4.06 9.51 1.75
C GLY A 65 5.51 10.00 1.84
N GLY A 66 6.25 10.01 0.72
CA GLY A 66 7.69 10.21 0.71
C GLY A 66 8.47 8.95 1.12
N GLY A 67 9.77 8.94 0.82
CA GLY A 67 10.69 7.88 1.22
C GLY A 67 11.53 7.27 0.11
N TYR A 68 11.16 7.50 -1.16
CA TYR A 68 12.05 7.21 -2.29
C TYR A 68 13.16 8.27 -2.36
N PRO A 69 14.45 7.88 -2.41
CA PRO A 69 15.53 8.82 -2.65
C PRO A 69 15.65 9.19 -4.15
N PRO A 70 16.29 10.32 -4.48
CA PRO A 70 16.63 10.64 -5.87
C PRO A 70 17.40 9.50 -6.57
N GLY A 71 16.92 9.12 -7.75
CA GLY A 71 17.51 8.09 -8.60
C GLY A 71 17.08 6.66 -8.31
N ASP A 72 16.28 6.40 -7.28
CA ASP A 72 15.70 5.06 -7.05
C ASP A 72 14.82 4.68 -8.25
N GLN A 73 14.99 3.47 -8.79
CA GLN A 73 14.33 3.05 -10.04
C GLN A 73 14.61 3.97 -11.24
N GLY A 74 15.65 4.80 -11.16
CA GLY A 74 15.96 5.82 -12.16
C GLY A 74 14.90 6.92 -12.23
N LYS A 75 14.17 7.18 -11.14
CA LYS A 75 13.16 8.24 -10.99
C LYS A 75 13.71 9.40 -10.15
N GLY A 76 13.14 10.60 -10.31
CA GLY A 76 13.51 11.78 -9.52
C GLY A 76 15.00 12.14 -9.58
N ASN A 77 15.69 11.88 -10.69
CA ASN A 77 17.15 12.06 -10.78
C ASN A 77 17.55 13.54 -10.72
N ALA A 78 17.98 13.98 -9.54
CA ALA A 78 18.65 15.24 -9.30
C ALA A 78 19.51 15.12 -8.03
N GLU A 79 20.33 16.14 -7.75
CA GLU A 79 21.10 16.23 -6.51
C GLU A 79 20.22 16.52 -5.27
N HIS A 80 18.95 16.89 -5.50
CA HIS A 80 17.98 17.27 -4.49
C HIS A 80 16.62 16.60 -4.73
N ASP A 81 15.72 16.71 -3.76
CA ASP A 81 14.42 16.05 -3.79
C ASP A 81 13.38 16.70 -4.71
N GLY A 82 13.65 17.88 -5.28
CA GLY A 82 12.68 18.65 -6.08
C GLY A 82 12.12 17.99 -7.35
N HIS A 83 12.61 16.81 -7.74
CA HIS A 83 12.04 16.00 -8.82
C HIS A 83 11.23 14.79 -8.32
N LEU A 84 11.15 14.55 -7.01
CA LEU A 84 10.36 13.47 -6.42
C LEU A 84 8.88 13.86 -6.35
N LEU A 85 7.99 12.97 -6.76
CA LEU A 85 6.55 13.23 -6.81
C LEU A 85 5.96 13.59 -5.44
N SER A 86 6.51 13.01 -4.38
CA SER A 86 6.11 13.25 -2.99
C SER A 86 6.27 14.70 -2.56
N GLN A 87 7.10 15.49 -3.24
CA GLN A 87 7.24 16.91 -2.94
C GLN A 87 5.93 17.67 -3.14
N ILE A 88 5.10 17.30 -4.12
CA ILE A 88 3.80 17.96 -4.32
C ILE A 88 2.88 17.69 -3.14
N VAL A 89 2.83 16.43 -2.69
CA VAL A 89 1.98 15.97 -1.58
C VAL A 89 2.47 16.55 -0.25
N LEU A 90 3.79 16.65 -0.06
CA LEU A 90 4.42 17.33 1.08
C LEU A 90 3.93 18.78 1.20
N HIS A 91 3.89 19.52 0.10
CA HIS A 91 3.44 20.91 0.10
C HIS A 91 1.95 21.05 0.40
N ASP A 92 1.10 20.17 -0.14
CA ASP A 92 -0.34 20.18 0.18
C ASP A 92 -0.58 19.89 1.67
N MET A 93 0.10 18.88 2.22
CA MET A 93 0.02 18.57 3.66
C MET A 93 0.57 19.71 4.53
N TYR A 94 1.71 20.31 4.15
CA TYR A 94 2.28 21.47 4.85
C TYR A 94 1.30 22.64 4.87
N SER A 95 0.71 22.97 3.72
CA SER A 95 -0.27 24.06 3.58
C SER A 95 -1.51 23.79 4.43
N ALA A 96 -2.08 22.58 4.34
CA ALA A 96 -3.26 22.20 5.11
C ALA A 96 -3.00 22.26 6.62
N ALA A 97 -1.87 21.74 7.08
CA ALA A 97 -1.48 21.77 8.50
C ALA A 97 -1.24 23.20 8.99
N PHE A 98 -0.52 24.02 8.20
CA PHE A 98 -0.24 25.41 8.52
C PHE A 98 -1.54 26.23 8.64
N ASN A 99 -2.46 26.07 7.69
CA ASN A 99 -3.77 26.74 7.69
C ASN A 99 -4.66 26.32 8.87
N CYS A 100 -4.42 25.13 9.44
CA CYS A 100 -5.09 24.66 10.65
C CYS A 100 -4.37 25.06 11.95
N GLY A 101 -3.31 25.87 11.87
CA GLY A 101 -2.58 26.38 13.03
C GLY A 101 -1.49 25.45 13.56
N ALA A 102 -1.04 24.46 12.79
CA ALA A 102 0.14 23.67 13.16
C ALA A 102 1.36 24.61 13.32
N PRO A 103 2.17 24.45 14.38
CA PRO A 103 3.29 25.34 14.68
C PRO A 103 4.51 25.06 13.78
N LEU A 104 4.32 25.18 12.47
CA LEU A 104 5.36 24.94 11.48
C LEU A 104 6.22 26.19 11.25
N LYS A 105 7.50 25.97 10.94
CA LYS A 105 8.44 27.01 10.56
C LYS A 105 8.21 27.43 9.11
N VAL A 106 8.58 28.66 8.77
CA VAL A 106 8.44 29.24 7.42
C VAL A 106 9.76 29.85 6.95
N PRO A 107 9.95 30.07 5.63
CA PRO A 107 11.06 30.88 5.12
C PRO A 107 11.12 32.26 5.78
N LYS A 108 12.32 32.75 6.08
CA LYS A 108 12.49 34.07 6.72
C LYS A 108 11.83 35.20 5.92
N GLN A 109 11.80 35.06 4.61
CA GLN A 109 11.21 35.99 3.66
C GLN A 109 9.68 36.05 3.78
N ALA A 110 9.04 34.96 4.20
CA ALA A 110 7.59 34.89 4.41
C ALA A 110 7.14 35.50 5.74
N LEU A 111 8.06 35.75 6.70
CA LEU A 111 7.72 36.36 7.97
C LEU A 111 7.50 37.88 7.87
N PRO A 112 6.46 38.42 8.53
CA PRO A 112 6.35 39.85 8.80
C PRO A 112 7.60 40.39 9.52
N GLU A 113 8.00 41.64 9.25
CA GLU A 113 9.23 42.25 9.80
C GLU A 113 9.36 42.08 11.32
N LYS A 114 8.28 42.29 12.07
CA LYS A 114 8.23 42.14 13.53
C LYS A 114 8.59 40.74 14.05
N PHE A 115 8.52 39.72 13.19
CA PHE A 115 8.82 38.33 13.52
C PHE A 115 10.13 37.82 12.93
N LYS A 116 10.82 38.58 12.06
CA LYS A 116 12.07 38.13 11.42
C LYS A 116 13.22 37.92 12.40
N SER A 117 13.18 38.54 13.59
CA SER A 117 14.14 38.31 14.67
C SER A 117 13.89 37.03 15.47
N GLN A 118 12.71 36.40 15.32
CA GLN A 118 12.32 35.19 16.02
C GLN A 118 12.82 33.95 15.25
N SER A 119 14.12 33.64 15.41
CA SER A 119 14.79 32.55 14.69
C SER A 119 14.11 31.18 14.83
N TRP A 120 13.41 30.92 15.93
CA TRP A 120 12.65 29.69 16.15
C TRP A 120 11.46 29.50 15.20
N ARG A 121 10.97 30.57 14.55
CA ARG A 121 9.94 30.51 13.49
C ARG A 121 10.51 30.29 12.09
N VAL A 122 11.81 30.49 11.93
CA VAL A 122 12.49 30.45 10.63
C VAL A 122 12.92 29.03 10.33
N ILE A 123 12.55 28.52 9.16
CA ILE A 123 13.05 27.25 8.63
C ILE A 123 14.56 27.39 8.33
N PRO A 124 15.42 26.50 8.84
CA PRO A 124 16.83 26.47 8.47
C PRO A 124 17.02 26.22 6.97
N LEU A 125 18.08 26.75 6.36
CA LEU A 125 18.30 26.66 4.91
C LEU A 125 18.44 25.22 4.39
N ASP A 126 19.04 24.34 5.19
CA ASP A 126 19.19 22.91 4.89
C ASP A 126 17.87 22.15 4.96
N LEU A 127 16.89 22.65 5.72
CA LEU A 127 15.54 22.10 5.75
C LEU A 127 14.67 22.74 4.66
N ASP A 128 14.84 24.03 4.38
CA ASP A 128 14.13 24.74 3.31
C ASP A 128 14.40 24.10 1.94
N SER A 129 15.64 23.69 1.69
CA SER A 129 16.01 23.00 0.45
C SER A 129 15.31 21.64 0.28
N GLN A 130 14.91 20.97 1.37
CA GLN A 130 14.13 19.73 1.33
C GLN A 130 12.67 19.98 0.93
N PHE A 131 12.20 21.23 0.96
CA PHE A 131 10.89 21.64 0.44
C PHE A 131 10.99 22.14 -1.00
N PHE A 132 12.13 22.05 -1.67
CA PHE A 132 12.22 22.47 -3.06
C PHE A 132 11.31 21.61 -3.97
N VAL A 133 10.63 22.24 -4.93
CA VAL A 133 9.82 21.61 -5.98
C VAL A 133 10.28 22.20 -7.31
N SER A 134 10.67 21.35 -8.26
CA SER A 134 11.08 21.80 -9.58
C SER A 134 9.88 22.18 -10.45
N GLU A 135 10.06 23.19 -11.30
CA GLU A 135 9.04 23.58 -12.29
C GLU A 135 8.69 22.43 -13.25
N VAL A 136 9.67 21.56 -13.56
CA VAL A 136 9.47 20.36 -14.38
C VAL A 136 8.49 19.40 -13.72
N LEU A 137 8.65 19.14 -12.41
CA LEU A 137 7.74 18.30 -11.66
C LEU A 137 6.34 18.94 -11.61
N SER A 138 6.25 20.24 -11.30
CA SER A 138 4.98 20.96 -11.27
C SER A 138 4.24 20.93 -12.61
N ALA A 139 4.95 21.13 -13.73
CA ALA A 139 4.37 21.07 -15.07
C ALA A 139 3.81 19.68 -15.40
N ARG A 140 4.56 18.61 -15.09
CA ARG A 140 4.14 17.22 -15.31
C ARG A 140 2.96 16.83 -14.42
N PHE A 141 2.95 17.26 -13.16
CA PHE A 141 1.83 17.04 -12.24
C PHE A 141 0.57 17.78 -12.71
N ASN A 142 0.69 19.04 -13.14
CA ASN A 142 -0.44 19.80 -13.65
C ASN A 142 -0.97 19.24 -14.97
N ALA A 143 -0.11 18.75 -15.86
CA ALA A 143 -0.54 18.02 -17.05
C ALA A 143 -1.33 16.74 -16.71
N TRP A 144 -0.98 16.05 -15.64
CA TRP A 144 -1.76 14.92 -15.12
C TRP A 144 -3.16 15.35 -14.65
N ARG A 145 -3.27 16.48 -13.95
CA ARG A 145 -4.56 17.04 -13.55
C ARG A 145 -5.42 17.43 -14.77
N GLU A 146 -4.81 18.04 -15.78
CA GLU A 146 -5.52 18.44 -16.99
C GLU A 146 -6.01 17.24 -17.80
N LEU A 147 -5.11 16.31 -18.11
CA LEU A 147 -5.41 15.18 -18.98
C LEU A 147 -6.34 14.18 -18.32
N THR A 148 -6.07 13.81 -17.07
CA THR A 148 -6.73 12.66 -16.44
C THR A 148 -7.95 13.05 -15.61
N LEU A 149 -8.02 14.31 -15.16
CA LEU A 149 -9.12 14.82 -14.32
C LEU A 149 -9.96 15.90 -15.03
N GLY A 150 -9.57 16.34 -16.23
CA GLY A 150 -10.26 17.40 -16.96
C GLY A 150 -10.20 18.76 -16.25
N GLN A 151 -9.23 18.95 -15.35
CA GLN A 151 -9.06 20.20 -14.61
C GLN A 151 -8.37 21.25 -15.48
N THR A 152 -8.52 22.53 -15.15
CA THR A 152 -7.81 23.63 -15.81
C THR A 152 -6.68 24.12 -14.94
N THR A 153 -5.46 24.19 -15.47
CA THR A 153 -4.36 24.88 -14.79
C THR A 153 -4.44 26.38 -15.08
N PRO A 154 -4.55 27.24 -14.06
CA PRO A 154 -4.48 28.69 -14.26
C PRO A 154 -3.15 29.08 -14.88
N LYS A 155 -3.17 29.93 -15.92
CA LYS A 155 -1.94 30.49 -16.52
C LYS A 155 -1.31 31.59 -15.66
N THR A 156 -2.11 32.18 -14.77
CA THR A 156 -1.73 33.22 -13.83
C THR A 156 -2.33 32.88 -12.49
N PHE A 157 -1.60 33.17 -11.42
CA PHE A 157 -2.03 32.91 -10.06
C PHE A 157 -2.17 34.24 -9.33
N ASP A 158 -3.33 34.45 -8.72
CA ASP A 158 -3.48 35.44 -7.67
C ASP A 158 -2.82 34.88 -6.41
N PRO A 159 -1.81 35.54 -5.81
CA PRO A 159 -1.13 35.03 -4.61
C PRO A 159 -2.07 34.76 -3.43
N GLU A 160 -3.14 35.55 -3.29
CA GLU A 160 -4.12 35.37 -2.21
C GLU A 160 -4.95 34.10 -2.47
N ALA A 161 -5.50 33.93 -3.68
CA ALA A 161 -6.17 32.70 -4.07
C ALA A 161 -5.23 31.47 -4.00
N ALA A 162 -3.95 31.62 -4.37
CA ALA A 162 -2.97 30.53 -4.31
C ALA A 162 -2.63 30.10 -2.88
N SER A 163 -2.76 31.00 -1.91
CA SER A 163 -2.57 30.68 -0.49
C SER A 163 -3.71 29.84 0.11
N HIS A 164 -4.85 29.76 -0.60
CA HIS A 164 -6.04 29.00 -0.22
C HIS A 164 -6.38 27.97 -1.29
N TYR A 165 -5.68 26.83 -1.27
CA TYR A 165 -6.02 25.69 -2.11
C TYR A 165 -7.13 24.85 -1.49
N GLU A 166 -8.21 24.65 -2.24
CA GLU A 166 -9.22 23.63 -1.96
C GLU A 166 -9.21 22.58 -3.07
N PRO A 167 -9.05 21.28 -2.74
CA PRO A 167 -9.07 20.23 -3.74
C PRO A 167 -10.48 20.13 -4.36
N PRO A 168 -10.59 20.07 -5.70
CA PRO A 168 -11.89 19.95 -6.35
C PRO A 168 -12.54 18.61 -6.04
N ALA A 169 -13.87 18.62 -5.89
CA ALA A 169 -14.63 17.39 -5.70
C ALA A 169 -14.48 16.46 -6.92
N ALA A 170 -14.19 15.19 -6.66
CA ALA A 170 -14.09 14.19 -7.72
C ALA A 170 -15.47 13.91 -8.33
N GLY A 171 -15.52 13.66 -9.65
CA GLY A 171 -16.75 13.33 -10.37
C GLY A 171 -17.32 11.92 -10.13
N GLY A 172 -16.75 11.16 -9.18
CA GLY A 172 -17.14 9.77 -8.92
C GLY A 172 -16.67 9.27 -7.56
N SER A 173 -16.99 8.00 -7.24
CA SER A 173 -16.51 7.35 -6.01
C SER A 173 -15.00 7.16 -6.05
N LEU A 174 -14.38 6.99 -4.88
CA LEU A 174 -12.95 6.70 -4.75
C LEU A 174 -12.51 5.52 -5.63
N GLU A 175 -13.30 4.45 -5.67
CA GLU A 175 -13.05 3.28 -6.51
C GLU A 175 -13.02 3.64 -8.00
N THR A 176 -13.96 4.49 -8.44
CA THR A 176 -14.07 4.89 -9.84
C THR A 176 -12.91 5.80 -10.24
N VAL A 177 -12.53 6.72 -9.35
CA VAL A 177 -11.37 7.60 -9.55
C VAL A 177 -10.08 6.79 -9.61
N ILE A 178 -9.87 5.85 -8.69
CA ILE A 178 -8.69 4.97 -8.72
C ILE A 178 -8.71 4.09 -9.97
N ALA A 179 -9.85 3.55 -10.38
CA ALA A 179 -9.95 2.75 -11.59
C ALA A 179 -9.57 3.55 -12.85
N GLU A 180 -9.96 4.82 -12.93
CA GLU A 180 -9.58 5.74 -14.00
C GLU A 180 -8.06 6.00 -14.01
N GLN A 181 -7.48 6.30 -12.85
CA GLN A 181 -6.03 6.51 -12.73
C GLN A 181 -5.22 5.25 -13.07
N MET A 182 -5.71 4.09 -12.65
CA MET A 182 -5.14 2.79 -12.99
C MET A 182 -5.18 2.50 -14.50
N ALA A 183 -6.17 3.01 -15.23
CA ALA A 183 -6.22 2.87 -16.69
C ALA A 183 -5.08 3.66 -17.37
N TRP A 184 -4.75 4.86 -16.90
CA TRP A 184 -3.66 5.67 -17.44
C TRP A 184 -2.29 5.02 -17.23
N ILE A 185 -1.99 4.54 -16.03
CA ILE A 185 -0.71 3.84 -15.79
C ILE A 185 -0.68 2.46 -16.47
N THR A 186 -1.82 1.78 -16.63
CA THR A 186 -1.89 0.56 -17.44
C THR A 186 -1.56 0.85 -18.91
N ALA A 187 -2.07 1.94 -19.48
CA ALA A 187 -1.67 2.39 -20.82
C ALA A 187 -0.16 2.62 -20.94
N TRP A 188 0.44 3.30 -19.96
CA TRP A 188 1.89 3.47 -19.89
C TRP A 188 2.64 2.14 -19.85
N ARG A 189 2.19 1.18 -19.03
CA ARG A 189 2.79 -0.16 -18.93
C ARG A 189 2.59 -1.00 -20.21
N ILE A 190 1.47 -0.87 -20.93
CA ILE A 190 1.28 -1.57 -22.20
C ILE A 190 2.41 -1.22 -23.18
N ASP A 191 2.78 0.05 -23.29
CA ASP A 191 3.88 0.44 -24.17
C ASP A 191 5.26 0.13 -23.56
N ARG A 192 5.53 0.67 -22.37
CA ARG A 192 6.85 0.58 -21.74
C ARG A 192 7.22 -0.85 -21.38
N TYR A 193 6.28 -1.60 -20.81
CA TYR A 193 6.53 -2.97 -20.34
C TYR A 193 6.19 -4.01 -21.41
N ALA A 194 4.93 -4.10 -21.86
CA ALA A 194 4.52 -5.20 -22.74
C ALA A 194 5.13 -5.10 -24.14
N ARG A 195 5.21 -3.91 -24.75
CA ARG A 195 5.90 -3.68 -26.03
C ARG A 195 7.42 -3.50 -25.89
N GLY A 196 7.92 -3.44 -24.65
CA GLY A 196 9.35 -3.40 -24.35
C GLY A 196 10.05 -2.06 -24.66
N SER A 197 9.32 -0.97 -24.85
CA SER A 197 9.93 0.34 -25.16
C SER A 197 10.74 0.90 -23.97
N MET A 198 10.47 0.45 -22.73
CA MET A 198 11.21 0.80 -21.52
C MET A 198 12.73 0.64 -21.67
N LEU A 199 13.19 -0.41 -22.37
CA LEU A 199 14.63 -0.71 -22.47
C LEU A 199 15.44 0.42 -23.12
N LYS A 200 14.78 1.25 -23.94
CA LYS A 200 15.38 2.40 -24.62
C LYS A 200 15.25 3.69 -23.83
N MET A 201 14.51 3.68 -22.72
CA MET A 201 14.16 4.88 -21.99
C MET A 201 15.28 5.31 -21.03
N PRO A 202 15.54 6.61 -20.90
CA PRO A 202 16.56 7.12 -20.00
C PRO A 202 16.38 6.70 -18.53
N PHE A 203 15.15 6.65 -18.02
CA PHE A 203 14.90 6.25 -16.62
C PHE A 203 15.40 4.83 -16.34
N TYR A 204 15.13 3.88 -17.23
CA TYR A 204 15.57 2.50 -17.08
C TYR A 204 17.10 2.40 -17.16
N GLN A 205 17.72 3.11 -18.10
CA GLN A 205 19.18 3.11 -18.27
C GLN A 205 19.91 3.70 -17.05
N ARG A 206 19.30 4.67 -16.36
CA ARG A 206 19.86 5.29 -15.14
C ARG A 206 19.60 4.50 -13.86
N ALA A 207 18.62 3.59 -13.85
CA ALA A 207 18.28 2.81 -12.66
C ALA A 207 19.50 2.01 -12.16
N LYS A 208 19.67 1.90 -10.84
CA LYS A 208 20.84 1.24 -10.26
C LYS A 208 20.76 -0.27 -10.44
N ASN A 209 21.91 -0.93 -10.61
CA ASN A 209 21.97 -2.39 -10.74
C ASN A 209 23.28 -3.01 -10.21
N THR A 210 23.93 -2.33 -9.28
CA THR A 210 25.27 -2.67 -8.77
C THR A 210 25.31 -4.00 -8.02
N GLU A 211 24.18 -4.46 -7.49
CA GLU A 211 24.06 -5.63 -6.62
C GLU A 211 23.23 -6.76 -7.26
N ALA A 212 23.07 -6.72 -8.59
CA ALA A 212 22.32 -7.74 -9.33
C ALA A 212 22.96 -9.13 -9.24
N LEU A 213 24.29 -9.19 -9.34
CA LEU A 213 25.04 -10.44 -9.30
C LEU A 213 25.11 -11.00 -7.88
N PRO A 214 24.96 -12.34 -7.69
CA PRO A 214 24.95 -12.94 -6.36
C PRO A 214 26.17 -12.60 -5.49
N ALA A 215 27.37 -12.51 -6.08
CA ALA A 215 28.59 -12.16 -5.36
C ALA A 215 28.60 -10.71 -4.84
N ALA A 216 28.19 -9.75 -5.69
CA ALA A 216 28.09 -8.34 -5.30
C ALA A 216 27.02 -8.14 -4.23
N ARG A 217 25.86 -8.81 -4.39
CA ARG A 217 24.78 -8.80 -3.42
C ARG A 217 25.24 -9.29 -2.05
N LYS A 218 25.88 -10.45 -2.00
CA LYS A 218 26.40 -11.02 -0.75
C LYS A 218 27.45 -10.12 -0.09
N ALA A 219 28.30 -9.46 -0.89
CA ALA A 219 29.27 -8.51 -0.37
C ALA A 219 28.59 -7.28 0.26
N ALA A 220 27.55 -6.74 -0.38
CA ALA A 220 26.77 -5.62 0.16
C ALA A 220 26.00 -6.01 1.45
N GLU A 221 25.43 -7.21 1.50
CA GLU A 221 24.78 -7.75 2.70
C GLU A 221 25.73 -7.81 3.89
N VAL A 222 26.95 -8.36 3.68
CA VAL A 222 28.00 -8.41 4.71
C VAL A 222 28.39 -7.00 5.19
N ILE A 223 28.43 -6.01 4.30
CA ILE A 223 28.72 -4.62 4.69
C ILE A 223 27.60 -4.07 5.58
N ARG A 224 26.34 -4.24 5.17
CA ARG A 224 25.17 -3.80 5.94
C ARG A 224 25.14 -4.47 7.32
N ASP A 225 25.38 -5.77 7.38
CA ASP A 225 25.33 -6.52 8.64
C ASP A 225 26.42 -6.08 9.62
N LYS A 226 27.62 -5.74 9.13
CA LYS A 226 28.67 -5.10 9.95
C LYS A 226 28.23 -3.76 10.51
N GLU A 227 27.49 -2.94 9.75
CA GLU A 227 26.93 -1.69 10.28
C GLU A 227 25.83 -1.97 11.32
N GLN A 228 25.02 -3.00 11.11
CA GLN A 228 24.03 -3.43 12.11
C GLN A 228 24.69 -3.91 13.41
N GLU A 229 25.79 -4.66 13.34
CA GLU A 229 26.57 -5.10 14.50
C GLU A 229 27.11 -3.92 15.32
N LYS A 230 27.56 -2.84 14.65
CA LYS A 230 27.98 -1.61 15.34
C LYS A 230 26.80 -0.98 16.09
N VAL A 231 25.61 -0.92 15.50
CA VAL A 231 24.41 -0.40 16.17
C VAL A 231 24.04 -1.27 17.37
N LEU A 232 24.07 -2.59 17.23
CA LEU A 232 23.78 -3.51 18.34
C LEU A 232 24.78 -3.33 19.50
N SER A 233 26.06 -3.14 19.20
CA SER A 233 27.10 -2.85 20.18
C SER A 233 26.85 -1.50 20.88
N ALA A 234 26.48 -0.46 20.11
CA ALA A 234 26.12 0.84 20.66
C ALA A 234 24.90 0.76 21.58
N ARG A 235 23.87 -0.02 21.23
CA ARG A 235 22.70 -0.26 22.07
C ARG A 235 23.04 -0.91 23.40
N GLN A 236 23.94 -1.90 23.40
CA GLN A 236 24.42 -2.51 24.64
C GLN A 236 25.08 -1.47 25.55
N ASN A 237 25.90 -0.58 24.98
CA ASN A 237 26.50 0.53 25.73
C ASN A 237 25.44 1.53 26.23
N GLN A 238 24.40 1.83 25.45
CA GLN A 238 23.30 2.69 25.90
C GLN A 238 22.57 2.09 27.11
N ILE A 239 22.26 0.79 27.06
CA ILE A 239 21.60 0.06 28.15
C ILE A 239 22.49 0.03 29.39
N ALA A 240 23.78 -0.28 29.24
CA ALA A 240 24.71 -0.40 30.36
C ALA A 240 24.96 0.94 31.07
N ASN A 241 24.87 2.06 30.35
CA ASN A 241 25.09 3.41 30.91
C ASN A 241 23.79 4.11 31.34
N GLN A 242 22.62 3.52 31.08
CA GLN A 242 21.35 4.12 31.47
C GLN A 242 21.13 3.95 32.98
N PRO A 243 20.80 5.03 33.71
CA PRO A 243 20.42 4.94 35.11
C PRO A 243 19.22 3.99 35.31
N PRO A 244 19.25 3.03 36.26
CA PRO A 244 18.15 2.09 36.47
C PRO A 244 16.80 2.73 36.75
N ASP A 245 16.79 3.90 37.37
CA ASP A 245 15.60 4.71 37.71
C ASP A 245 15.00 5.47 36.50
N ARG A 246 15.70 5.49 35.35
CA ARG A 246 15.26 6.17 34.13
C ARG A 246 15.24 5.24 32.91
N MET A 247 15.11 3.93 33.13
CA MET A 247 15.13 2.96 32.03
C MET A 247 14.00 3.19 31.02
N ASP A 248 12.84 3.68 31.48
CA ASP A 248 11.67 3.98 30.63
C ASP A 248 11.91 5.12 29.64
N GLU A 249 12.94 5.96 29.86
CA GLU A 249 13.31 7.04 28.96
C GLU A 249 14.32 6.62 27.89
N LEU A 250 14.82 5.38 27.94
CA LEU A 250 15.89 4.90 27.07
C LEU A 250 15.39 4.74 25.63
N VAL A 251 15.82 5.65 24.76
CA VAL A 251 15.63 5.52 23.32
C VAL A 251 16.89 4.93 22.69
N LEU A 252 16.78 3.66 22.30
CA LEU A 252 17.87 2.95 21.62
C LEU A 252 18.12 3.52 20.23
N GLN A 253 19.39 3.54 19.82
CA GLN A 253 19.78 3.92 18.47
C GLN A 253 18.98 3.09 17.44
N PRO A 254 18.39 3.70 16.41
CA PRO A 254 17.68 2.96 15.37
C PRO A 254 18.64 2.04 14.61
N GLY A 255 18.13 0.89 14.17
CA GLY A 255 18.88 -0.06 13.35
C GLY A 255 19.21 0.50 11.97
N VAL A 256 20.14 -0.12 11.26
CA VAL A 256 20.24 0.11 9.81
C VAL A 256 19.04 -0.53 9.12
N LYS A 257 18.64 0.01 7.97
CA LYS A 257 17.55 -0.54 7.16
C LYS A 257 17.81 -2.02 6.85
N ASP A 258 16.74 -2.79 6.69
CA ASP A 258 16.83 -4.16 6.20
C ASP A 258 17.56 -4.22 4.87
N PHE A 259 18.31 -5.31 4.67
CA PHE A 259 19.13 -5.46 3.49
C PHE A 259 18.22 -5.52 2.26
N ASP A 260 18.38 -4.51 1.42
CA ASP A 260 17.62 -4.33 0.19
C ASP A 260 18.59 -4.02 -0.94
N PRO A 261 18.84 -4.99 -1.84
CA PRO A 261 19.93 -4.89 -2.78
C PRO A 261 19.62 -3.92 -3.92
N LYS A 262 20.63 -3.15 -4.33
CA LYS A 262 20.55 -2.20 -5.45
C LYS A 262 20.49 -2.90 -6.80
N MET A 263 19.26 -3.28 -7.17
CA MET A 263 18.90 -4.12 -8.31
C MET A 263 17.75 -3.55 -9.15
N ASP A 264 17.51 -2.25 -9.08
CA ASP A 264 16.36 -1.59 -9.68
C ASP A 264 16.16 -1.94 -11.17
N GLN A 265 17.23 -2.01 -11.99
CA GLN A 265 17.08 -2.43 -13.39
C GLN A 265 16.58 -3.87 -13.51
N THR A 266 17.17 -4.81 -12.78
CA THR A 266 16.73 -6.21 -12.79
C THR A 266 15.29 -6.34 -12.30
N GLN A 267 14.94 -5.64 -11.22
CA GLN A 267 13.60 -5.61 -10.65
C GLN A 267 12.56 -5.05 -11.62
N LEU A 268 12.84 -3.89 -12.24
CA LEU A 268 11.98 -3.28 -13.27
C LEU A 268 11.84 -4.16 -14.51
N PHE A 269 12.92 -4.81 -14.95
CA PHE A 269 12.89 -5.71 -16.10
C PHE A 269 12.02 -6.94 -15.85
N ASP A 270 12.14 -7.55 -14.67
CA ASP A 270 11.32 -8.71 -14.33
C ASP A 270 9.84 -8.32 -14.10
N ALA A 271 9.59 -7.14 -13.56
CA ALA A 271 8.24 -6.55 -13.49
C ALA A 271 7.64 -6.33 -14.87
N ALA A 272 8.42 -5.77 -15.80
CA ALA A 272 7.98 -5.56 -17.18
C ALA A 272 7.67 -6.88 -17.89
N LYS A 273 8.47 -7.92 -17.66
CA LYS A 273 8.21 -9.28 -18.15
C LYS A 273 6.92 -9.86 -17.59
N GLU A 274 6.68 -9.70 -16.29
CA GLU A 274 5.44 -10.15 -15.65
C GLU A 274 4.23 -9.45 -16.25
N PHE A 275 4.24 -8.11 -16.31
CA PHE A 275 3.18 -7.33 -16.93
C PHE A 275 2.94 -7.75 -18.39
N GLY A 276 4.01 -7.86 -19.18
CA GLY A 276 3.93 -8.25 -20.59
C GLY A 276 3.33 -9.64 -20.74
N LYS A 277 3.77 -10.60 -19.93
CA LYS A 277 3.20 -11.95 -19.92
C LYS A 277 1.70 -11.91 -19.59
N ASP A 278 1.30 -11.24 -18.52
CA ASP A 278 -0.12 -11.16 -18.11
C ASP A 278 -0.99 -10.43 -19.16
N TYR A 279 -0.42 -9.43 -19.85
CA TYR A 279 -1.11 -8.70 -20.92
C TYR A 279 -1.34 -9.56 -22.17
N HIS A 280 -0.37 -10.39 -22.56
CA HIS A 280 -0.43 -11.22 -23.77
C HIS A 280 -1.10 -12.58 -23.54
N ASP A 281 -0.79 -13.26 -22.44
CA ASP A 281 -1.18 -14.66 -22.18
C ASP A 281 -2.48 -14.77 -21.36
N GLY A 282 -2.97 -13.66 -20.81
CA GLY A 282 -4.16 -13.63 -19.97
C GLY A 282 -3.87 -13.73 -18.47
N TYR A 283 -4.95 -13.76 -17.69
CA TYR A 283 -4.90 -13.83 -16.22
C TYR A 283 -4.16 -15.09 -15.72
N ARG A 284 -3.08 -14.89 -14.96
CA ARG A 284 -2.25 -15.98 -14.44
C ARG A 284 -2.66 -16.39 -13.03
N ILE A 285 -2.77 -17.70 -12.81
CA ILE A 285 -2.50 -18.33 -11.50
C ILE A 285 -1.06 -18.87 -11.57
N PRO A 286 -0.18 -18.58 -10.60
CA PRO A 286 1.19 -19.10 -10.60
C PRO A 286 1.23 -20.62 -10.76
N ASP A 287 2.09 -21.14 -11.64
CA ASP A 287 2.19 -22.59 -11.91
C ASP A 287 2.81 -23.37 -10.73
N ASN A 288 3.63 -22.68 -9.92
CA ASN A 288 4.14 -23.17 -8.64
C ASN A 288 3.38 -22.48 -7.51
N LEU A 289 2.28 -23.08 -7.06
CA LEU A 289 1.56 -22.58 -5.90
C LEU A 289 2.38 -22.90 -4.65
N ALA A 290 2.99 -21.86 -4.08
CA ALA A 290 3.70 -21.97 -2.81
C ALA A 290 2.73 -22.41 -1.70
N GLN A 291 3.22 -23.29 -0.83
CA GLN A 291 2.54 -23.63 0.41
C GLN A 291 2.94 -22.61 1.46
N LEU A 292 1.96 -21.99 2.12
CA LEU A 292 2.22 -21.16 3.27
C LEU A 292 2.13 -22.04 4.51
N VAL A 293 3.27 -22.23 5.19
CA VAL A 293 3.32 -22.96 6.47
C VAL A 293 3.08 -21.96 7.59
N LEU A 294 2.01 -22.17 8.35
CA LEU A 294 1.69 -21.39 9.55
C LEU A 294 2.04 -22.25 10.76
N ASP A 295 3.28 -22.09 11.23
CA ASP A 295 3.87 -22.87 12.32
C ASP A 295 3.12 -22.74 13.66
N THR A 296 2.39 -21.65 13.81
CA THR A 296 1.40 -21.38 14.86
C THR A 296 0.59 -20.21 14.30
N VAL A 297 -0.74 -20.18 14.41
CA VAL A 297 -1.56 -19.13 13.80
C VAL A 297 -1.37 -17.80 14.55
N LEU A 298 -0.22 -17.15 14.32
CA LEU A 298 0.23 -15.91 14.94
C LEU A 298 -0.17 -14.69 14.11
N GLN A 299 -0.68 -14.88 12.89
CA GLN A 299 -1.26 -13.80 12.11
C GLN A 299 -2.73 -13.61 12.50
N PRO A 300 -3.14 -12.40 12.93
CA PRO A 300 -4.46 -12.20 13.51
C PRO A 300 -5.59 -12.32 12.50
N VAL A 301 -5.35 -12.04 11.21
CA VAL A 301 -6.40 -11.98 10.18
C VAL A 301 -5.81 -12.33 8.81
N ILE A 302 -6.41 -13.32 8.11
CA ILE A 302 -6.11 -13.65 6.70
C ILE A 302 -7.45 -13.79 5.96
N PHE A 303 -7.55 -13.14 4.80
CA PHE A 303 -8.69 -13.24 3.88
C PHE A 303 -8.28 -13.82 2.53
N VAL A 304 -9.23 -14.48 1.87
CA VAL A 304 -9.15 -14.94 0.49
C VAL A 304 -9.95 -13.99 -0.41
N LEU A 305 -9.45 -13.75 -1.62
CA LEU A 305 -10.08 -12.90 -2.62
C LEU A 305 -10.98 -13.70 -3.57
N ASN A 306 -12.04 -13.06 -4.06
CA ASN A 306 -12.97 -13.69 -5.00
C ASN A 306 -12.36 -13.73 -6.40
N THR A 307 -12.14 -14.93 -6.93
CA THR A 307 -11.51 -15.15 -8.23
C THR A 307 -12.36 -14.69 -9.42
N ASP A 308 -13.68 -14.62 -9.26
CA ASP A 308 -14.56 -14.18 -10.35
C ASP A 308 -14.45 -12.66 -10.59
N ASP A 309 -14.24 -11.89 -9.53
CA ASP A 309 -14.00 -10.45 -9.61
C ASP A 309 -12.64 -10.14 -10.22
N GLU A 310 -11.62 -10.95 -9.90
CA GLU A 310 -10.27 -10.81 -10.46
C GLU A 310 -10.27 -10.91 -12.00
N ALA A 311 -11.05 -11.82 -12.58
CA ALA A 311 -11.17 -11.94 -14.03
C ALA A 311 -11.88 -10.72 -14.67
N GLN A 312 -12.86 -10.14 -13.98
CA GLN A 312 -13.56 -8.93 -14.45
C GLN A 312 -12.66 -7.70 -14.38
N GLU A 313 -11.92 -7.53 -13.27
CA GLU A 313 -10.93 -6.47 -13.10
C GLU A 313 -9.87 -6.53 -14.18
N TYR A 314 -9.32 -7.73 -14.44
CA TYR A 314 -8.35 -7.94 -15.51
C TYR A 314 -8.86 -7.41 -16.86
N ARG A 315 -10.07 -7.85 -17.26
CA ARG A 315 -10.65 -7.46 -18.56
C ARG A 315 -10.90 -5.95 -18.62
N ARG A 316 -11.40 -5.36 -17.52
CA ARG A 316 -11.67 -3.92 -17.44
C ARG A 316 -10.38 -3.13 -17.55
N MET A 317 -9.36 -3.44 -16.75
CA MET A 317 -8.07 -2.75 -16.75
C MET A 317 -7.37 -2.86 -18.11
N LYS A 318 -7.38 -4.05 -18.73
CA LYS A 318 -6.81 -4.26 -20.06
C LYS A 318 -7.50 -3.39 -21.11
N ARG A 319 -8.84 -3.47 -21.20
CA ARG A 319 -9.63 -2.66 -22.13
C ARG A 319 -9.42 -1.16 -21.93
N ASP A 320 -9.52 -0.71 -20.69
CA ASP A 320 -9.45 0.72 -20.35
C ASP A 320 -8.02 1.26 -20.54
N GLY A 321 -7.00 0.43 -20.29
CA GLY A 321 -5.61 0.73 -20.62
C GLY A 321 -5.39 0.82 -22.13
N GLU A 322 -5.80 -0.19 -22.90
CA GLU A 322 -5.68 -0.22 -24.37
C GLU A 322 -6.31 1.01 -25.02
N ALA A 323 -7.48 1.45 -24.53
CA ALA A 323 -8.16 2.64 -25.03
C ALA A 323 -7.38 3.96 -24.84
N ARG A 324 -6.42 4.00 -23.90
CA ARG A 324 -5.61 5.19 -23.57
C ARG A 324 -4.21 5.16 -24.19
N VAL A 325 -3.78 4.03 -24.77
CA VAL A 325 -2.42 3.89 -25.32
C VAL A 325 -2.14 4.92 -26.41
N ALA A 326 -3.05 5.09 -27.37
CA ALA A 326 -2.85 6.03 -28.48
C ALA A 326 -2.78 7.51 -28.04
N VAL A 327 -3.33 7.84 -26.86
CA VAL A 327 -3.25 9.18 -26.28
C VAL A 327 -1.84 9.44 -25.76
N LEU A 328 -1.27 8.50 -24.99
CA LEU A 328 0.09 8.62 -24.44
C LEU A 328 1.18 8.37 -25.50
N PHE A 329 0.92 7.45 -26.43
CA PHE A 329 1.85 6.96 -27.47
C PHE A 329 1.18 7.06 -28.85
N PRO A 330 1.17 8.26 -29.47
CA PRO A 330 0.54 8.46 -30.76
C PRO A 330 1.33 7.78 -31.89
N ASP A 331 0.65 7.38 -32.97
CA ASP A 331 1.25 6.72 -34.13
C ASP A 331 2.32 7.58 -34.84
N ALA A 332 2.19 8.92 -34.74
CA ALA A 332 3.18 9.88 -35.24
C ALA A 332 4.49 9.92 -34.40
N GLY A 333 4.56 9.14 -33.32
CA GLY A 333 5.70 9.03 -32.43
C GLY A 333 5.64 9.97 -31.23
N GLU A 334 6.36 9.62 -30.16
CA GLU A 334 6.35 10.35 -28.87
C GLU A 334 6.72 11.83 -28.97
N ALA A 335 7.55 12.21 -29.95
CA ALA A 335 7.91 13.61 -30.19
C ALA A 335 6.71 14.47 -30.63
N SER A 336 5.69 13.87 -31.26
CA SER A 336 4.53 14.60 -31.78
C SER A 336 3.64 15.20 -30.69
N ASN A 337 3.68 14.66 -29.47
CA ASN A 337 2.90 15.15 -28.33
C ASN A 337 3.75 15.49 -27.09
N ALA A 338 5.08 15.59 -27.22
CA ALA A 338 6.00 15.73 -26.09
C ALA A 338 5.67 16.91 -25.16
N GLU A 339 5.32 18.07 -25.74
CA GLU A 339 4.97 19.30 -25.01
C GLU A 339 3.46 19.40 -24.70
N GLN A 340 2.66 18.43 -25.12
CA GLN A 340 1.22 18.38 -24.84
C GLN A 340 0.97 17.67 -23.51
N PRO A 341 -0.20 17.85 -22.86
CA PRO A 341 -0.49 17.20 -21.59
C PRO A 341 -0.23 15.68 -21.58
N ALA A 342 -0.54 14.98 -22.68
CA ALA A 342 -0.26 13.55 -22.82
C ALA A 342 1.24 13.20 -22.81
N GLY A 343 2.09 13.99 -23.46
CA GLY A 343 3.55 13.79 -23.43
C GLY A 343 4.14 14.08 -22.06
N LEU A 344 3.64 15.12 -21.38
CA LEU A 344 4.06 15.46 -20.02
C LEU A 344 3.61 14.42 -18.97
N VAL A 345 2.42 13.83 -19.13
CA VAL A 345 1.95 12.70 -18.31
C VAL A 345 2.77 11.45 -18.57
N ARG A 346 3.11 11.15 -19.83
CA ARG A 346 4.06 10.07 -20.14
C ARG A 346 5.41 10.31 -19.44
N ALA A 347 5.92 11.53 -19.47
CA ALA A 347 7.17 11.89 -18.78
C ALA A 347 7.05 11.80 -17.25
N LEU A 348 5.88 12.11 -16.67
CA LEU A 348 5.59 11.91 -15.25
C LEU A 348 5.72 10.42 -14.88
N PHE A 349 5.14 9.52 -15.68
CA PHE A 349 5.28 8.09 -15.44
C PHE A 349 6.71 7.58 -15.68
N ASP A 350 7.40 8.11 -16.69
CA ASP A 350 8.78 7.72 -17.01
C ASP A 350 9.77 8.15 -15.91
N ASP A 351 9.65 9.36 -15.34
CA ASP A 351 10.71 9.89 -14.45
C ASP A 351 10.26 10.17 -13.01
N GLN A 352 8.97 10.16 -12.66
CA GLN A 352 8.49 10.51 -11.30
C GLN A 352 7.75 9.38 -10.60
N VAL A 353 6.90 8.63 -11.31
CA VAL A 353 6.13 7.54 -10.71
C VAL A 353 6.99 6.29 -10.60
N HIS A 354 7.13 5.78 -9.38
CA HIS A 354 7.83 4.53 -9.11
C HIS A 354 6.94 3.32 -9.43
N ASP A 355 7.52 2.13 -9.51
CA ASP A 355 6.80 0.86 -9.53
C ASP A 355 7.08 0.10 -8.24
N SER A 356 6.17 0.26 -7.28
CA SER A 356 6.33 -0.32 -5.95
C SER A 356 6.25 -1.86 -5.97
N ARG A 357 5.60 -2.45 -6.99
CA ARG A 357 5.53 -3.89 -7.20
C ARG A 357 6.84 -4.47 -7.75
N ALA A 358 7.58 -3.72 -8.56
CA ALA A 358 8.90 -4.16 -9.06
C ALA A 358 9.88 -4.43 -7.91
N TRP A 359 9.82 -3.59 -6.88
CA TRP A 359 10.72 -3.62 -5.73
C TRP A 359 10.26 -4.53 -4.58
N PHE A 360 8.99 -4.44 -4.17
CA PHE A 360 8.52 -4.98 -2.90
C PHE A 360 8.67 -6.51 -2.76
N MET A 361 9.23 -6.93 -1.62
CA MET A 361 9.54 -8.33 -1.22
C MET A 361 10.52 -9.09 -2.13
N TYR A 362 11.08 -8.45 -3.17
CA TYR A 362 11.94 -9.12 -4.14
C TYR A 362 13.16 -9.80 -3.48
N ALA A 363 13.82 -9.10 -2.56
CA ALA A 363 14.99 -9.62 -1.85
C ALA A 363 14.63 -10.80 -0.93
N ALA A 364 13.52 -10.69 -0.20
CA ALA A 364 13.11 -11.66 0.80
C ALA A 364 12.55 -12.95 0.19
N LEU A 365 11.85 -12.87 -0.94
CA LEU A 365 11.18 -14.01 -1.57
C LEU A 365 11.91 -14.56 -2.80
N GLY A 366 12.91 -13.84 -3.32
CA GLY A 366 13.51 -14.12 -4.64
C GLY A 366 12.54 -13.91 -5.81
N THR A 367 11.37 -13.33 -5.54
CA THR A 367 10.30 -12.99 -6.47
C THR A 367 9.49 -11.82 -5.89
N ARG A 368 8.66 -11.17 -6.70
CA ARG A 368 7.70 -10.14 -6.24
C ARG A 368 6.56 -10.78 -5.45
N GLU A 369 5.73 -9.93 -4.83
CA GLU A 369 4.50 -10.34 -4.14
C GLU A 369 3.74 -11.42 -4.91
N MET A 370 3.69 -12.61 -4.30
CA MET A 370 3.13 -13.83 -4.88
C MET A 370 1.61 -13.73 -5.03
N TRP A 371 1.04 -14.55 -5.93
CA TRP A 371 -0.42 -14.74 -6.09
C TRP A 371 -1.22 -13.50 -6.52
N THR A 372 -0.55 -12.43 -6.92
CA THR A 372 -1.18 -11.25 -7.51
C THR A 372 -0.34 -10.74 -8.68
N GLY A 373 -0.79 -9.68 -9.35
CA GLY A 373 -0.19 -9.14 -10.57
C GLY A 373 -0.66 -7.70 -10.82
N TYR A 374 -0.32 -7.16 -11.98
CA TYR A 374 -0.61 -5.76 -12.31
C TYR A 374 -2.07 -5.47 -12.70
N PHE A 375 -2.83 -6.52 -13.03
CA PHE A 375 -4.21 -6.41 -13.53
C PHE A 375 -5.23 -6.61 -12.40
N ARG A 376 -5.07 -5.84 -11.32
CA ARG A 376 -5.95 -5.86 -10.16
C ARG A 376 -6.07 -4.45 -9.57
N TYR A 377 -7.26 -4.06 -9.15
CA TYR A 377 -7.45 -2.81 -8.40
C TYR A 377 -7.00 -2.95 -6.95
N ARG A 378 -6.61 -1.84 -6.33
CA ARG A 378 -6.28 -1.80 -4.90
C ARG A 378 -7.49 -2.19 -4.05
N MET A 379 -7.27 -2.94 -2.98
CA MET A 379 -8.29 -3.14 -1.94
C MET A 379 -8.47 -1.84 -1.15
N ILE A 380 -9.72 -1.44 -0.93
CA ILE A 380 -10.07 -0.21 -0.23
C ILE A 380 -11.06 -0.56 0.87
N TYR A 381 -10.64 -0.40 2.12
CA TYR A 381 -11.49 -0.46 3.29
C TYR A 381 -12.13 0.89 3.55
N PHE A 382 -13.36 0.89 4.03
CA PHE A 382 -14.09 2.08 4.48
C PHE A 382 -14.93 1.66 5.67
N SER A 383 -14.34 1.83 6.85
CA SER A 383 -14.79 1.26 8.11
C SER A 383 -14.89 -0.27 8.06
N GLU A 384 -16.01 -0.88 8.46
CA GLU A 384 -16.20 -2.33 8.42
C GLU A 384 -16.33 -2.93 7.01
N ARG A 385 -16.40 -2.08 5.97
CA ARG A 385 -16.63 -2.49 4.59
C ARG A 385 -15.35 -2.52 3.76
N CYS A 386 -15.37 -3.29 2.68
CA CYS A 386 -14.31 -3.34 1.66
C CYS A 386 -14.89 -3.22 0.25
N SER A 387 -14.15 -2.55 -0.64
CA SER A 387 -14.48 -2.41 -2.07
C SER A 387 -14.54 -3.76 -2.78
N LYS A 388 -13.88 -4.78 -2.23
CA LYS A 388 -13.86 -6.14 -2.75
C LYS A 388 -14.50 -7.11 -1.77
N PRO A 389 -15.21 -8.14 -2.26
CA PRO A 389 -15.73 -9.16 -1.38
C PRO A 389 -14.57 -10.07 -0.91
N LEU A 390 -14.50 -10.29 0.40
CA LEU A 390 -13.46 -11.07 1.06
C LEU A 390 -14.07 -12.28 1.76
N SER A 391 -13.37 -13.41 1.73
CA SER A 391 -13.73 -14.61 2.48
C SER A 391 -12.75 -14.80 3.64
N PRO A 392 -13.21 -14.90 4.89
CA PRO A 392 -12.31 -15.07 6.04
C PRO A 392 -11.68 -16.47 6.04
N LEU A 393 -10.38 -16.55 6.26
CA LEU A 393 -9.65 -17.81 6.38
C LEU A 393 -9.11 -18.01 7.80
N VAL A 394 -8.42 -16.99 8.32
CA VAL A 394 -7.92 -16.96 9.69
C VAL A 394 -8.45 -15.70 10.36
N LEU A 395 -9.06 -15.83 11.53
CA LEU A 395 -9.55 -14.71 12.34
C LEU A 395 -9.22 -14.92 13.81
N ALA A 396 -8.61 -13.92 14.43
CA ALA A 396 -8.16 -13.95 15.83
C ALA A 396 -7.30 -15.19 16.18
N GLY A 397 -6.54 -15.72 15.21
CA GLY A 397 -5.74 -16.94 15.39
C GLY A 397 -6.50 -18.25 15.15
N ASP A 398 -7.80 -18.22 14.85
CA ASP A 398 -8.59 -19.42 14.56
C ASP A 398 -8.83 -19.58 13.06
N LEU A 399 -8.82 -20.84 12.61
CA LEU A 399 -9.11 -21.20 11.23
C LEU A 399 -10.64 -21.26 11.02
N VAL A 400 -11.18 -20.38 10.19
CA VAL A 400 -12.62 -20.15 10.11
C VAL A 400 -13.33 -21.33 9.45
N GLY A 401 -14.20 -22.00 10.20
CA GLY A 401 -15.02 -23.12 9.72
C GLY A 401 -14.26 -24.44 9.54
N PHE A 402 -13.11 -24.60 10.18
CA PHE A 402 -12.34 -25.83 10.27
C PHE A 402 -12.09 -26.20 11.74
N ALA A 403 -11.82 -27.48 12.02
CA ALA A 403 -11.45 -27.91 13.36
C ALA A 403 -10.10 -27.30 13.82
N THR A 404 -10.00 -26.94 15.10
CA THR A 404 -8.77 -26.40 15.71
C THR A 404 -7.64 -27.42 15.73
N VAL A 405 -6.42 -26.99 15.41
CA VAL A 405 -5.24 -27.85 15.33
C VAL A 405 -4.13 -27.33 16.22
N THR A 406 -3.52 -28.21 17.01
CA THR A 406 -2.47 -27.87 17.98
C THR A 406 -1.08 -27.75 17.35
N ALA A 407 -0.86 -28.37 16.18
CA ALA A 407 0.46 -28.52 15.56
C ALA A 407 0.75 -27.53 14.40
N GLY A 408 -0.17 -26.60 14.12
CA GLY A 408 -0.09 -25.68 12.98
C GLY A 408 -0.73 -26.23 11.70
N VAL A 409 -0.85 -25.37 10.69
CA VAL A 409 -1.54 -25.69 9.42
C VAL A 409 -0.69 -25.32 8.22
N VAL A 410 -0.89 -26.04 7.12
CA VAL A 410 -0.35 -25.70 5.81
C VAL A 410 -1.51 -25.24 4.92
N LEU A 411 -1.43 -24.00 4.44
CA LEU A 411 -2.34 -23.51 3.41
C LEU A 411 -1.76 -23.86 2.05
N SER A 412 -2.43 -24.78 1.36
CA SER A 412 -2.12 -25.17 -0.01
C SER A 412 -3.11 -24.52 -0.95
N PHE A 413 -2.63 -23.55 -1.72
CA PHE A 413 -3.40 -22.96 -2.80
C PHE A 413 -3.33 -23.90 -4.01
N ARG A 414 -4.47 -24.23 -4.62
CA ARG A 414 -4.56 -25.10 -5.80
C ARG A 414 -5.44 -24.45 -6.84
N GLN A 415 -5.14 -24.66 -8.11
CA GLN A 415 -6.05 -24.27 -9.18
C GLN A 415 -7.27 -25.21 -9.17
N LYS A 416 -8.47 -24.63 -9.10
CA LYS A 416 -9.72 -25.38 -9.18
C LYS A 416 -9.83 -26.02 -10.56
N ARG A 417 -10.07 -27.34 -10.60
CA ARG A 417 -10.34 -28.05 -11.87
C ARG A 417 -11.75 -27.67 -12.35
N LEU A 418 -11.83 -26.86 -13.40
CA LEU A 418 -13.09 -26.53 -14.06
C LEU A 418 -13.58 -27.75 -14.87
N THR A 419 -14.83 -28.14 -14.67
CA THR A 419 -15.48 -29.28 -15.36
C THR A 419 -16.57 -28.80 -16.34
N GLY A 420 -16.87 -29.59 -17.37
CA GLY A 420 -17.97 -29.31 -18.32
C GLY A 420 -17.70 -28.16 -19.30
N LYS A 421 -18.74 -27.41 -19.71
CA LYS A 421 -18.65 -26.31 -20.71
C LYS A 421 -17.64 -25.20 -20.35
N LEU A 422 -17.29 -25.09 -19.07
CA LEU A 422 -16.30 -24.13 -18.56
C LEU A 422 -14.85 -24.58 -18.78
N ALA A 423 -14.60 -25.87 -19.06
CA ALA A 423 -13.26 -26.36 -19.41
C ALA A 423 -12.76 -25.78 -20.75
N GLY A 424 -13.67 -25.53 -21.70
CA GLY A 424 -13.34 -24.87 -22.97
C GLY A 424 -12.93 -23.39 -22.80
N LEU A 425 -13.51 -22.71 -21.81
CA LEU A 425 -13.14 -21.34 -21.42
C LEU A 425 -11.81 -21.30 -20.64
N ALA A 426 -11.52 -22.34 -19.86
CA ALA A 426 -10.23 -22.50 -19.19
C ALA A 426 -9.05 -22.62 -20.18
N ALA A 427 -9.27 -23.28 -21.33
CA ALA A 427 -8.28 -23.39 -22.41
C ALA A 427 -7.94 -22.04 -23.06
N THR A 428 -8.84 -21.06 -22.99
CA THR A 428 -8.64 -19.69 -23.49
C THR A 428 -7.98 -18.75 -22.48
N GLY A 429 -7.61 -19.23 -21.29
CA GLY A 429 -7.06 -18.41 -20.21
C GLY A 429 -8.07 -17.50 -19.50
N ALA A 430 -9.35 -17.53 -19.89
CA ALA A 430 -10.36 -16.56 -19.49
C ALA A 430 -10.97 -16.78 -18.10
N VAL A 431 -10.85 -17.98 -17.52
CA VAL A 431 -11.36 -18.33 -16.17
C VAL A 431 -10.38 -19.30 -15.52
N ARG A 432 -9.67 -18.86 -14.50
CA ARG A 432 -8.87 -19.69 -13.61
C ARG A 432 -9.20 -19.29 -12.17
N SER A 433 -9.68 -20.22 -11.34
CA SER A 433 -9.99 -19.96 -9.93
C SER A 433 -9.06 -20.73 -9.00
N LEU A 434 -8.74 -20.12 -7.86
CA LEU A 434 -7.97 -20.70 -6.78
C LEU A 434 -8.90 -21.31 -5.74
N GLU A 435 -8.51 -22.48 -5.23
CA GLU A 435 -9.10 -23.11 -4.06
C GLU A 435 -8.01 -23.21 -2.99
N VAL A 436 -8.37 -22.86 -1.75
CA VAL A 436 -7.47 -22.98 -0.60
C VAL A 436 -7.78 -24.29 0.09
N ALA A 437 -6.85 -25.24 0.03
CA ALA A 437 -6.89 -26.44 0.84
C ALA A 437 -6.15 -26.17 2.15
N VAL A 438 -6.79 -26.47 3.28
CA VAL A 438 -6.17 -26.37 4.60
C VAL A 438 -5.77 -27.76 5.07
N LEU A 439 -4.47 -27.96 5.25
CA LEU A 439 -3.89 -29.26 5.58
C LEU A 439 -3.30 -29.24 6.99
N ASP A 440 -3.41 -30.36 7.70
CA ASP A 440 -2.68 -30.57 8.95
C ASP A 440 -1.16 -30.64 8.65
N LYS A 441 -0.36 -29.92 9.43
CA LYS A 441 1.09 -29.82 9.19
C LYS A 441 1.83 -31.14 9.40
N ILE A 442 1.35 -31.99 10.31
CA ILE A 442 2.01 -33.26 10.65
C ILE A 442 1.61 -34.34 9.65
N THR A 443 0.31 -34.51 9.40
CA THR A 443 -0.20 -35.61 8.57
C THR A 443 -0.22 -35.26 7.08
N GLY A 444 -0.27 -33.97 6.73
CA GLY A 444 -0.47 -33.50 5.36
C GLY A 444 -1.89 -33.72 4.81
N GLU A 445 -2.81 -34.22 5.65
CA GLU A 445 -4.20 -34.48 5.27
C GLU A 445 -5.08 -33.24 5.38
N ALA A 446 -6.17 -33.18 4.62
CA ALA A 446 -7.12 -32.07 4.67
C ALA A 446 -7.86 -32.04 6.01
N LEU A 447 -7.95 -30.85 6.60
CA LEU A 447 -8.67 -30.67 7.85
C LEU A 447 -10.18 -30.78 7.64
N PRO A 448 -10.91 -31.45 8.54
CA PRO A 448 -12.35 -31.58 8.41
C PRO A 448 -13.03 -30.21 8.58
N GLU A 449 -13.92 -29.90 7.65
CA GLU A 449 -14.79 -28.73 7.75
C GLU A 449 -15.84 -28.95 8.84
N LEU A 450 -16.06 -27.91 9.65
CA LEU A 450 -17.12 -27.92 10.65
C LEU A 450 -18.50 -27.73 9.98
N PRO A 451 -19.59 -28.28 10.54
CA PRO A 451 -20.94 -27.96 10.09
C PRO A 451 -21.16 -26.44 10.06
N GLY A 452 -21.63 -25.91 8.92
CA GLY A 452 -21.80 -24.46 8.75
C GLY A 452 -20.51 -23.70 8.37
N GLY A 453 -19.37 -24.37 8.27
CA GLY A 453 -18.06 -23.75 8.02
C GLY A 453 -17.99 -22.99 6.69
N ALA A 454 -18.62 -23.54 5.63
CA ALA A 454 -18.69 -22.87 4.33
C ALA A 454 -19.45 -21.54 4.39
N GLN A 455 -20.54 -21.46 5.17
CA GLN A 455 -21.31 -20.22 5.36
C GLN A 455 -20.50 -19.17 6.11
N LEU A 456 -19.71 -19.58 7.12
CA LEU A 456 -18.80 -18.68 7.84
C LEU A 456 -17.67 -18.12 6.95
N ARG A 457 -17.35 -18.83 5.86
CA ARG A 457 -16.37 -18.41 4.85
C ARG A 457 -17.02 -17.79 3.60
N ALA A 458 -18.30 -17.43 3.65
CA ALA A 458 -18.94 -16.75 2.53
C ALA A 458 -18.24 -15.42 2.21
N PHE A 459 -18.10 -15.12 0.94
CA PHE A 459 -17.55 -13.85 0.47
C PHE A 459 -18.47 -12.69 0.87
N THR A 460 -17.91 -11.63 1.45
CA THR A 460 -18.67 -10.47 1.92
C THR A 460 -17.92 -9.16 1.68
N HIS A 461 -18.68 -8.08 1.46
CA HIS A 461 -18.16 -6.71 1.45
C HIS A 461 -18.04 -6.11 2.85
N GLU A 462 -18.35 -6.86 3.91
CA GLU A 462 -18.33 -6.40 5.31
C GLU A 462 -17.34 -7.22 6.16
N PRO A 463 -16.06 -7.30 5.77
CA PRO A 463 -15.06 -8.11 6.47
C PRO A 463 -14.86 -7.67 7.92
N GLY A 464 -15.00 -6.37 8.23
CA GLY A 464 -14.86 -5.85 9.59
C GLY A 464 -15.95 -6.38 10.52
N THR A 465 -17.20 -6.48 10.04
CA THR A 465 -18.32 -7.07 10.78
C THR A 465 -18.02 -8.54 11.13
N VAL A 466 -17.52 -9.31 10.16
CA VAL A 466 -17.18 -10.72 10.38
C VAL A 466 -16.04 -10.86 11.38
N VAL A 467 -15.00 -10.03 11.30
CA VAL A 467 -13.90 -9.99 12.28
C VAL A 467 -14.43 -9.70 13.68
N ALA A 468 -15.29 -8.68 13.82
CA ALA A 468 -15.85 -8.27 15.10
C ALA A 468 -16.70 -9.38 15.73
N GLN A 469 -17.60 -10.00 14.96
CA GLN A 469 -18.42 -11.12 15.41
C GLN A 469 -17.57 -12.31 15.88
N GLN A 470 -16.51 -12.64 15.14
CA GLN A 470 -15.62 -13.73 15.49
C GLN A 470 -14.81 -13.46 16.75
N LYS A 471 -14.30 -12.24 16.92
CA LYS A 471 -13.63 -11.82 18.15
C LYS A 471 -14.56 -11.89 19.36
N ALA A 472 -15.80 -11.43 19.23
CA ALA A 472 -16.80 -11.49 20.30
C ALA A 472 -17.09 -12.94 20.72
N ARG A 473 -17.37 -13.82 19.74
CA ARG A 473 -17.59 -15.25 19.99
C ARG A 473 -16.41 -15.90 20.72
N LYS A 474 -15.18 -15.57 20.31
CA LYS A 474 -13.98 -16.11 20.96
C LYS A 474 -13.82 -15.61 22.39
N ALA A 475 -14.13 -14.34 22.65
CA ALA A 475 -14.11 -13.78 24.00
C ALA A 475 -15.12 -14.50 24.91
N ASP A 476 -16.33 -14.77 24.40
CA ASP A 476 -17.36 -15.52 25.13
C ASP A 476 -16.92 -16.97 25.42
N GLU A 477 -16.31 -17.65 24.44
CA GLU A 477 -15.76 -19.01 24.65
C GLU A 477 -14.62 -19.02 25.68
N GLN A 478 -13.73 -18.03 25.64
CA GLN A 478 -12.66 -17.89 26.62
C GLN A 478 -13.20 -17.60 28.01
N LEU A 479 -14.21 -16.73 28.13
CA LEU A 479 -14.89 -16.45 29.38
C LEU A 479 -15.56 -17.70 29.94
N ALA A 480 -16.29 -18.45 29.12
CA ALA A 480 -16.95 -19.68 29.52
C ALA A 480 -15.95 -20.76 29.96
N ARG A 481 -14.82 -20.91 29.25
CA ARG A 481 -13.74 -21.82 29.66
C ARG A 481 -13.10 -21.38 30.97
N GLY A 482 -12.84 -20.08 31.13
CA GLY A 482 -12.34 -19.50 32.37
C GLY A 482 -13.28 -19.79 33.55
N GLN A 483 -14.58 -19.55 33.36
CA GLN A 483 -15.62 -19.86 34.34
C GLN A 483 -15.69 -21.36 34.68
N ALA A 484 -15.60 -22.24 33.68
CA ALA A 484 -15.62 -23.69 33.90
C ALA A 484 -14.33 -24.23 34.57
N ALA A 485 -13.21 -23.52 34.43
CA ALA A 485 -11.94 -23.86 35.06
C ALA A 485 -11.82 -23.37 36.51
N LEU A 486 -12.73 -22.51 36.98
CA LEU A 486 -12.78 -22.09 38.38
C LEU A 486 -13.17 -23.29 39.25
N PRO A 487 -12.36 -23.65 40.27
CA PRO A 487 -12.76 -24.66 41.23
C PRO A 487 -14.02 -24.22 41.98
N ALA A 488 -14.88 -25.16 42.37
CA ALA A 488 -16.09 -24.86 43.15
C ALA A 488 -15.79 -24.13 44.48
N SER A 489 -14.59 -24.33 45.04
CA SER A 489 -14.10 -23.66 46.25
C SER A 489 -13.64 -22.21 46.04
N TRP A 490 -13.49 -21.74 44.80
CA TRP A 490 -12.94 -20.41 44.53
C TRP A 490 -13.79 -19.29 45.14
N LEU A 491 -15.11 -19.47 45.16
CA LEU A 491 -16.02 -18.51 45.81
C LEU A 491 -15.88 -18.52 47.35
N GLU A 492 -15.63 -19.69 47.95
CA GLU A 492 -15.40 -19.84 49.40
C GLU A 492 -14.05 -19.24 49.82
N ASP A 493 -13.00 -19.43 49.00
CA ASP A 493 -11.67 -18.87 49.25
C ASP A 493 -11.67 -17.33 49.15
N VAL A 494 -12.34 -16.74 48.15
CA VAL A 494 -12.44 -15.29 48.00
C VAL A 494 -13.22 -14.64 49.16
N LEU A 495 -14.27 -15.29 49.66
CA LEU A 495 -15.08 -14.81 50.78
C LEU A 495 -14.41 -15.01 52.15
N THR A 496 -13.48 -15.97 52.29
CA THR A 496 -12.72 -16.20 53.54
C THR A 496 -11.42 -15.39 53.62
N THR A 497 -10.89 -14.91 52.48
CA THR A 497 -9.67 -14.07 52.44
C THR A 497 -9.94 -12.58 52.73
N THR A 498 -11.21 -12.18 52.96
CA THR A 498 -11.60 -10.79 53.28
C THR A 498 -11.80 -10.52 54.78
N VAL A 499 -11.19 -11.32 55.68
CA VAL A 499 -11.24 -11.09 57.14
C VAL A 499 -9.89 -10.61 57.67
#